data_AF-A0AAW2AMC2-F1
#
_entry.id   AF-A0AAW2AMC2-F1
#
_cell.length_a   1.000
_cell.length_b   1.000
_cell.length_c   1.000
_cell.angle_alpha   90.00
_cell.angle_beta   90.00
_cell.angle_gamma   90.00
#
_symmetry.space_group_name_H-M   'P 1'
#
loop_
_entity.id
_entity.type
_entity.pdbx_description
1 polymer ?
#
loop_
_entity_poly.entity_id
_entity_poly.type
_entity_poly.pdbx_seq_one_letter_code
_entity_poly.pdbx_strand_id
1 'polypeptide(L)'
;MAASMELRLTLGICFVFISGFSSVAALIEGLYCGTQSCYDVLGVPRDASKAEIGRAYRQLARRYHPDRYQPGETGDTRESAQQKFLLVATAYETLKDEELRKDYDYMLDHPEEYYSHYYTYYRRRLAPKVDVRIVILVTICAISLFQYYSWWSSYTEAINYLMTVPKYRIQATQLAKQQGLLNRTKEKGKNRRSKEEIREEEEQIIRDIIKNKIDIKGGYQKPNISDILLCKIILFPYHLCTYVAWHCSWFYRFTVRGEEYGDEERLYIIRRYMKMSQAQFDSLDNGLRDTFLKQQLWIKENYEAYREEQEEEMKMKMATDSRWKRYRRWMRSEGPGRITFADD
;
A
#
# COMPACT_ATOMS: atom_id res chain seq x y z
N MET A 1 -57.26 63.12 34.37
CA MET A 1 -57.95 61.92 33.83
C MET A 1 -57.64 61.63 32.35
N ALA A 2 -56.78 62.39 31.66
CA ALA A 2 -56.41 62.11 30.26
C ALA A 2 -55.09 61.33 30.08
N ALA A 3 -54.19 61.34 31.07
CA ALA A 3 -52.87 60.69 30.96
C ALA A 3 -52.85 59.17 31.25
N SER A 4 -53.92 58.62 31.84
CA SER A 4 -54.00 57.19 32.20
C SER A 4 -54.62 56.31 31.10
N MET A 5 -55.09 56.90 29.99
CA MET A 5 -55.76 56.19 28.90
C MET A 5 -54.82 55.92 27.71
N GLU A 6 -53.86 56.80 27.46
CA GLU A 6 -52.80 56.63 26.43
C GLU A 6 -51.82 55.48 26.75
N LEU A 7 -51.57 55.20 28.03
CA LEU A 7 -50.63 54.14 28.44
C LEU A 7 -51.19 52.71 28.29
N ARG A 8 -52.52 52.57 28.18
CA ARG A 8 -53.16 51.26 27.98
C ARG A 8 -53.32 50.89 26.50
N LEU A 9 -53.27 51.88 25.59
CA LEU A 9 -53.37 51.63 24.15
C LEU A 9 -52.01 51.21 23.55
N THR A 10 -50.90 51.73 24.07
CA THR A 10 -49.55 51.39 23.58
C THR A 10 -49.05 50.03 24.08
N LEU A 11 -49.48 49.58 25.26
CA LEU A 11 -49.18 48.23 25.77
C LEU A 11 -49.97 47.11 25.09
N GLY A 12 -51.13 47.42 24.48
CA GLY A 12 -51.94 46.45 23.73
C GLY A 12 -51.44 46.18 22.30
N ILE A 13 -50.63 47.08 21.72
CA ILE A 13 -50.11 46.94 20.35
C ILE A 13 -48.80 46.13 20.32
N CYS A 14 -48.08 46.04 21.44
CA CYS A 14 -46.85 45.23 21.52
C CYS A 14 -47.07 43.74 21.81
N PHE A 15 -48.29 43.29 22.15
CA PHE A 15 -48.54 41.90 22.56
C PHE A 15 -49.04 40.97 21.45
N VAL A 16 -49.22 41.46 20.22
CA VAL A 16 -49.76 40.66 19.08
C VAL A 16 -48.68 40.21 18.08
N PHE A 17 -47.42 40.61 18.23
CA PHE A 17 -46.35 40.26 17.28
C PHE A 17 -45.45 39.08 17.68
N ILE A 18 -45.85 38.24 18.63
CA ILE A 18 -45.04 37.07 19.08
C ILE A 18 -45.61 35.72 18.59
N SER A 19 -46.79 35.68 17.96
CA SER A 19 -47.32 34.45 17.36
C SER A 19 -46.96 34.35 15.88
N GLY A 20 -45.71 33.99 15.59
CA GLY A 20 -45.28 33.78 14.19
C GLY A 20 -43.81 33.46 13.94
N PHE A 21 -43.02 33.10 14.95
CA PHE A 21 -41.71 32.50 14.69
C PHE A 21 -41.92 31.07 14.17
N SER A 22 -42.23 30.95 12.88
CA SER A 22 -42.08 29.71 12.15
C SER A 22 -40.63 29.24 12.31
N SER A 23 -40.47 27.92 12.44
CA SER A 23 -39.27 27.11 12.71
C SER A 23 -38.12 27.23 11.70
N VAL A 24 -37.91 28.39 11.07
CA VAL A 24 -36.92 28.64 10.03
C VAL A 24 -35.48 28.73 10.59
N ALA A 25 -35.32 28.83 11.91
CA ALA A 25 -34.01 28.99 12.56
C ALA A 25 -33.10 27.74 12.49
N ALA A 26 -33.63 26.57 12.10
CA ALA A 26 -32.90 25.30 12.06
C ALA A 26 -32.31 24.95 10.68
N LEU A 27 -32.58 25.75 9.64
CA LEU A 27 -32.21 25.43 8.26
C LEU A 27 -30.85 26.00 7.88
N ILE A 28 -30.01 25.17 7.29
CA ILE A 28 -28.63 25.52 6.90
C ILE A 28 -28.58 25.83 5.39
N GLU A 29 -28.21 27.06 5.04
CA GLU A 29 -28.00 27.45 3.64
C GLU A 29 -26.92 26.58 2.98
N GLY A 30 -27.25 25.97 1.83
CA GLY A 30 -26.37 25.06 1.09
C GLY A 30 -26.50 23.56 1.44
N LEU A 31 -27.25 23.20 2.49
CA LEU A 31 -27.56 21.82 2.85
C LEU A 31 -29.00 21.46 2.46
N TYR A 32 -29.23 20.24 1.95
CA TYR A 32 -30.56 19.76 1.54
C TYR A 32 -31.34 20.78 0.69
N CYS A 33 -32.46 21.31 1.20
CA CYS A 33 -33.32 22.30 0.53
C CYS A 33 -32.98 23.77 0.88
N GLY A 34 -31.82 24.01 1.50
CA GLY A 34 -31.33 25.34 1.84
C GLY A 34 -32.16 26.00 2.92
N THR A 35 -32.74 27.17 2.60
CA THR A 35 -33.50 28.01 3.55
C THR A 35 -34.97 27.61 3.71
N GLN A 36 -35.43 26.57 3.01
CA GLN A 36 -36.80 26.05 3.11
C GLN A 36 -36.79 24.59 3.56
N SER A 37 -37.83 24.17 4.30
CA SER A 37 -38.00 22.76 4.63
C SER A 37 -38.32 21.95 3.39
N CYS A 38 -37.71 20.78 3.22
CA CYS A 38 -38.01 19.89 2.09
C CYS A 38 -39.48 19.41 2.11
N TYR A 39 -40.10 19.35 3.29
CA TYR A 39 -41.52 19.06 3.46
C TYR A 39 -42.38 20.20 2.90
N ASP A 40 -42.04 21.45 3.22
CA ASP A 40 -42.74 22.65 2.74
C ASP A 40 -42.58 22.83 1.22
N VAL A 41 -41.38 22.55 0.68
CA VAL A 41 -41.10 22.58 -0.77
C VAL A 41 -42.02 21.62 -1.53
N LEU A 42 -42.30 20.43 -0.98
CA LEU A 42 -43.24 19.47 -1.56
C LEU A 42 -44.70 19.71 -1.17
N GLY A 43 -44.96 20.57 -0.18
CA GLY A 43 -46.30 20.80 0.37
C GLY A 43 -46.89 19.57 1.06
N VAL A 44 -46.05 18.77 1.73
CA VAL A 44 -46.45 17.55 2.45
C VAL A 44 -46.06 17.65 3.92
N PRO A 45 -46.85 17.06 4.85
CA PRO A 45 -46.50 17.09 6.26
C PRO A 45 -45.32 16.14 6.59
N ARG A 46 -44.70 16.33 7.76
CA ARG A 46 -43.53 15.52 8.21
C ARG A 46 -43.86 14.04 8.40
N ASP A 47 -45.12 13.69 8.64
CA ASP A 47 -45.63 12.32 8.75
C ASP A 47 -46.05 11.70 7.40
N ALA A 48 -45.88 12.43 6.28
CA ALA A 48 -46.31 11.97 4.97
C ALA A 48 -45.65 10.63 4.57
N SER A 49 -46.46 9.76 3.99
CA SER A 49 -46.04 8.47 3.46
C SER A 49 -45.17 8.63 2.20
N LYS A 50 -44.34 7.62 1.89
CA LYS A 50 -43.55 7.58 0.64
C LYS A 50 -44.43 7.75 -0.61
N ALA A 51 -45.68 7.28 -0.55
CA ALA A 51 -46.64 7.41 -1.64
C ALA A 51 -47.13 8.84 -1.84
N GLU A 52 -47.41 9.58 -0.76
CA GLU A 52 -47.82 10.99 -0.81
C GLU A 52 -46.69 11.89 -1.27
N ILE A 53 -45.48 11.68 -0.74
CA ILE A 53 -44.26 12.38 -1.19
C ILE A 53 -44.06 12.18 -2.69
N GLY A 54 -44.19 10.94 -3.19
CA GLY A 54 -44.08 10.64 -4.62
C GLY A 54 -45.24 11.19 -5.48
N ARG A 55 -46.44 11.41 -4.92
CA ARG A 55 -47.56 12.06 -5.63
C ARG A 55 -47.32 13.57 -5.73
N ALA A 56 -46.95 14.22 -4.63
CA ALA A 56 -46.66 15.65 -4.57
C ALA A 56 -45.51 16.04 -5.50
N TYR A 57 -44.41 15.28 -5.46
CA TYR A 57 -43.28 15.46 -6.38
C TYR A 57 -43.74 15.41 -7.85
N ARG A 58 -44.50 14.39 -8.25
CA ARG A 58 -44.98 14.25 -9.64
C ARG A 58 -45.87 15.42 -10.08
N GLN A 59 -46.66 15.99 -9.18
CA GLN A 59 -47.51 17.15 -9.49
C GLN A 59 -46.67 18.42 -9.68
N LEU A 60 -45.74 18.70 -8.76
CA LEU A 60 -44.87 19.88 -8.80
C LEU A 60 -43.84 19.79 -9.93
N ALA A 61 -43.24 18.62 -10.16
CA ALA A 61 -42.32 18.38 -11.26
C ALA A 61 -42.98 18.64 -12.63
N ARG A 62 -44.26 18.25 -12.80
CA ARG A 62 -45.01 18.59 -14.02
C ARG A 62 -45.30 20.08 -14.14
N ARG A 63 -45.50 20.80 -13.03
CA ARG A 63 -45.81 22.24 -13.01
C ARG A 63 -44.58 23.08 -13.34
N TYR A 64 -43.43 22.73 -12.77
CA TYR A 64 -42.17 23.46 -12.93
C TYR A 64 -41.26 22.87 -14.02
N HIS A 65 -41.73 21.92 -14.83
CA HIS A 65 -40.94 21.33 -15.90
C HIS A 65 -40.51 22.39 -16.92
N PRO A 66 -39.22 22.50 -17.28
CA PRO A 66 -38.73 23.54 -18.20
C PRO A 66 -39.40 23.50 -19.57
N ASP A 67 -39.78 22.31 -20.07
CA ASP A 67 -40.48 22.18 -21.37
C ASP A 67 -41.94 22.62 -21.35
N ARG A 68 -42.56 22.75 -20.17
CA ARG A 68 -43.96 23.19 -20.03
C ARG A 68 -44.08 24.67 -19.67
N TYR A 69 -42.96 25.36 -19.52
CA TYR A 69 -42.93 26.77 -19.18
C TYR A 69 -43.38 27.63 -20.37
N GLN A 70 -44.48 28.36 -20.17
CA GLN A 70 -44.94 29.41 -21.09
C GLN A 70 -44.68 30.78 -20.45
N PRO A 71 -43.87 31.66 -21.08
CA PRO A 71 -43.67 33.02 -20.58
C PRO A 71 -45.02 33.76 -20.51
N GLY A 72 -45.45 34.17 -19.32
CA GLY A 72 -46.65 35.01 -19.11
C GLY A 72 -47.80 34.39 -18.30
N GLU A 73 -47.86 33.08 -18.09
CA GLU A 73 -48.97 32.46 -17.32
C GLU A 73 -48.77 32.51 -15.79
N THR A 74 -47.54 32.63 -15.30
CA THR A 74 -47.23 32.44 -13.87
C THR A 74 -46.48 33.60 -13.22
N GLY A 75 -46.19 34.68 -13.94
CA GLY A 75 -45.41 35.83 -13.42
C GLY A 75 -43.94 35.50 -13.09
N ASP A 76 -43.54 34.24 -13.24
CA ASP A 76 -42.20 33.70 -13.00
C ASP A 76 -41.37 33.76 -14.29
N THR A 77 -40.04 33.95 -14.17
CA THR A 77 -39.10 33.82 -15.30
C THR A 77 -38.69 32.36 -15.52
N ARG A 78 -38.20 32.02 -16.73
CA ARG A 78 -37.72 30.66 -17.06
C ARG A 78 -36.64 30.17 -16.09
N GLU A 79 -35.75 31.06 -15.68
CA GLU A 79 -34.68 30.79 -14.71
C GLU A 79 -35.26 30.44 -13.33
N SER A 80 -36.29 31.15 -12.88
CA SER A 80 -36.97 30.86 -11.61
C SER A 80 -37.70 29.52 -11.63
N ALA A 81 -38.28 29.11 -12.76
CA ALA A 81 -38.92 27.80 -12.90
C ALA A 81 -37.91 26.65 -12.82
N GLN A 82 -36.72 26.81 -13.44
CA GLN A 82 -35.63 25.83 -13.36
C GLN A 82 -35.10 25.68 -11.93
N GLN A 83 -34.90 26.78 -11.20
CA GLN A 83 -34.49 26.75 -9.79
C GLN A 83 -35.53 26.05 -8.91
N LYS A 84 -36.82 26.37 -9.08
CA LYS A 84 -37.92 25.70 -8.37
C LYS A 84 -37.97 24.20 -8.68
N PHE A 85 -37.73 23.81 -9.93
CA PHE A 85 -37.67 22.41 -10.32
C PHE A 85 -36.51 21.67 -9.63
N LEU A 86 -35.31 22.25 -9.59
CA LEU A 86 -34.16 21.67 -8.91
C LEU A 86 -34.40 21.53 -7.40
N LEU A 87 -35.03 22.52 -6.79
CA LEU A 87 -35.39 22.50 -5.37
C LEU A 87 -36.40 21.38 -5.06
N VAL A 88 -37.44 21.24 -5.89
CA VAL A 88 -38.44 20.16 -5.80
C VAL A 88 -37.80 18.77 -5.99
N ALA A 89 -36.86 18.63 -6.93
CA ALA A 89 -36.11 17.40 -7.12
C ALA A 89 -35.25 17.06 -5.89
N THR A 90 -34.54 18.03 -5.34
CA THR A 90 -33.69 17.86 -4.14
C THR A 90 -34.52 17.48 -2.91
N ALA A 91 -35.69 18.10 -2.73
CA ALA A 91 -36.63 17.77 -1.67
C ALA A 91 -37.13 16.32 -1.78
N TYR A 92 -37.49 15.91 -3.00
CA TYR A 92 -37.91 14.53 -3.24
C TYR A 92 -36.79 13.52 -3.02
N GLU A 93 -35.56 13.78 -3.49
CA GLU A 93 -34.41 12.89 -3.27
C GLU A 93 -34.11 12.71 -1.78
N THR A 94 -34.18 13.80 -1.01
CA THR A 94 -33.96 13.79 0.44
C THR A 94 -35.04 12.98 1.18
N LEU A 95 -36.31 13.19 0.83
CA LEU A 95 -37.45 12.58 1.56
C LEU A 95 -37.84 11.18 1.08
N LYS A 96 -37.44 10.78 -0.13
CA LYS A 96 -37.74 9.47 -0.72
C LYS A 96 -36.90 8.35 -0.06
N ASP A 97 -35.61 8.62 0.13
CA ASP A 97 -34.70 7.68 0.78
C ASP A 97 -34.87 7.77 2.29
N GLU A 98 -35.08 6.62 2.92
CA GLU A 98 -35.44 6.57 4.34
C GLU A 98 -34.29 6.95 5.26
N GLU A 99 -33.06 6.65 4.87
CA GLU A 99 -31.90 7.02 5.67
C GLU A 99 -31.58 8.51 5.51
N LEU A 100 -31.67 9.05 4.29
CA LEU A 100 -31.54 10.49 4.05
C LEU A 100 -32.63 11.30 4.76
N ARG A 101 -33.87 10.79 4.77
CA ARG A 101 -34.98 11.39 5.51
C ARG A 101 -34.73 11.39 7.01
N LYS A 102 -34.22 10.28 7.57
CA LYS A 102 -33.84 10.20 8.99
C LYS A 102 -32.75 11.20 9.36
N ASP A 103 -31.70 11.33 8.55
CA ASP A 103 -30.65 12.32 8.79
C ASP A 103 -31.18 13.75 8.66
N TYR A 104 -32.06 14.00 7.70
CA TYR A 104 -32.71 15.30 7.53
C TYR A 104 -33.63 15.64 8.71
N ASP A 105 -34.43 14.67 9.16
CA ASP A 105 -35.30 14.79 10.33
C ASP A 105 -34.47 15.04 11.60
N TYR A 106 -33.36 14.32 11.77
CA TYR A 106 -32.41 14.52 12.88
C TYR A 106 -31.76 15.91 12.83
N MET A 107 -31.43 16.43 11.63
CA MET A 107 -30.95 17.80 11.46
C MET A 107 -31.98 18.85 11.87
N LEU A 108 -33.25 18.64 11.52
CA LEU A 108 -34.33 19.54 11.91
C LEU A 108 -34.56 19.56 13.43
N ASP A 109 -34.39 18.41 14.10
CA ASP A 109 -34.57 18.28 15.54
C ASP A 109 -33.34 18.78 16.35
N HIS A 110 -32.14 18.75 15.76
CA HIS A 110 -30.87 19.12 16.41
C HIS A 110 -30.04 20.14 15.62
N PRO A 111 -30.55 21.37 15.40
CA PRO A 111 -29.85 22.38 14.60
C PRO A 111 -28.49 22.83 15.16
N GLU A 112 -28.24 22.62 16.44
CA GLU A 112 -26.98 22.93 17.12
C GLU A 112 -25.77 22.12 16.60
N GLU A 113 -26.00 20.93 16.04
CA GLU A 113 -24.93 20.02 15.58
C GLU A 113 -24.45 20.29 14.15
N TYR A 114 -24.24 21.56 13.79
CA TYR A 114 -23.90 22.01 12.43
C TYR A 114 -22.84 21.14 11.72
N TYR A 115 -21.69 20.90 12.36
CA TYR A 115 -20.58 20.14 11.77
C TYR A 115 -20.91 18.66 11.54
N SER A 116 -21.75 18.07 12.40
CA SER A 116 -22.19 16.67 12.27
C SER A 116 -23.07 16.49 11.04
N HIS A 117 -24.06 17.37 10.86
CA HIS A 117 -24.97 17.36 9.71
C HIS A 117 -24.24 17.63 8.41
N TYR A 118 -23.33 18.62 8.41
CA TYR A 118 -22.47 18.91 7.27
C TYR A 118 -21.68 17.67 6.86
N TYR A 119 -20.97 17.03 7.81
CA TYR A 119 -20.19 15.83 7.54
C TYR A 119 -21.06 14.69 7.00
N THR A 120 -22.23 14.46 7.61
CA THR A 120 -23.14 13.37 7.22
C THR A 120 -23.70 13.57 5.81
N TYR A 121 -24.13 14.79 5.49
CA TYR A 121 -24.61 15.17 4.15
C TYR A 121 -23.54 14.94 3.07
N TYR A 122 -22.33 15.46 3.27
CA TYR A 122 -21.25 15.30 2.30
C TYR A 122 -20.76 13.87 2.20
N ARG A 123 -20.66 13.15 3.31
CA ARG A 123 -20.27 11.73 3.31
C ARG A 123 -21.22 10.91 2.44
N ARG A 124 -22.53 11.10 2.52
CA ARG A 124 -23.47 10.34 1.66
C ARG A 124 -23.34 10.67 0.18
N ARG A 125 -23.12 11.94 -0.17
CA ARG A 125 -22.99 12.37 -1.57
C ARG A 125 -21.64 12.00 -2.19
N LEU A 126 -20.55 12.05 -1.41
CA LEU A 126 -19.18 11.89 -1.88
C LEU A 126 -18.58 10.51 -1.56
N ALA A 127 -19.20 9.71 -0.69
CA ALA A 127 -18.68 8.37 -0.41
C ALA A 127 -18.65 7.54 -1.70
N PRO A 128 -17.49 6.96 -2.05
CA PRO A 128 -17.41 6.07 -3.19
C PRO A 128 -18.33 4.87 -2.95
N LYS A 129 -19.10 4.49 -3.98
CA LYS A 129 -19.99 3.32 -3.91
C LYS A 129 -19.22 1.99 -3.78
N VAL A 130 -17.91 2.02 -4.01
CA VAL A 130 -17.02 0.87 -3.88
C VAL A 130 -16.18 0.98 -2.61
N ASP A 131 -16.06 -0.12 -1.87
CA ASP A 131 -15.19 -0.16 -0.70
C ASP A 131 -13.72 -0.02 -1.15
N VAL A 132 -13.06 1.02 -0.63
CA VAL A 132 -11.65 1.33 -0.91
C VAL A 132 -10.74 0.14 -0.60
N ARG A 133 -11.11 -0.71 0.38
CA ARG A 133 -10.34 -1.91 0.75
C ARG A 133 -10.27 -2.92 -0.40
N ILE A 134 -11.36 -3.08 -1.16
CA ILE A 134 -11.40 -3.98 -2.31
C ILE A 134 -10.45 -3.47 -3.39
N VAL A 135 -10.48 -2.15 -3.65
CA VAL A 135 -9.59 -1.52 -4.62
C VAL A 135 -8.13 -1.73 -4.24
N ILE A 136 -7.79 -1.53 -2.96
CA ILE A 136 -6.42 -1.77 -2.44
C ILE A 136 -6.02 -3.25 -2.59
N LEU A 137 -6.90 -4.20 -2.28
CA LEU A 137 -6.60 -5.62 -2.40
C LEU A 137 -6.33 -5.99 -3.87
N VAL A 138 -7.19 -5.55 -4.79
CA VAL A 138 -7.05 -5.83 -6.22
C VAL A 138 -5.76 -5.23 -6.77
N THR A 139 -5.41 -4.00 -6.37
CA THR A 139 -4.16 -3.36 -6.83
C THR A 139 -2.93 -4.08 -6.29
N ILE A 140 -2.91 -4.50 -5.02
CA ILE A 140 -1.81 -5.29 -4.44
C ILE A 140 -1.66 -6.64 -5.17
N CYS A 141 -2.76 -7.34 -5.45
CA CYS A 141 -2.74 -8.59 -6.20
C CYS A 141 -2.19 -8.39 -7.62
N ALA A 142 -2.63 -7.34 -8.32
CA ALA A 142 -2.14 -7.02 -9.66
C ALA A 142 -0.63 -6.70 -9.68
N ILE A 143 -0.16 -5.87 -8.73
CA ILE A 143 1.26 -5.56 -8.57
C ILE A 143 2.06 -6.83 -8.26
N SER A 144 1.54 -7.69 -7.37
CA SER A 144 2.20 -8.94 -6.99
C SER A 144 2.36 -9.90 -8.17
N LEU A 145 1.33 -10.01 -9.01
CA LEU A 145 1.37 -10.83 -10.22
C LEU A 145 2.38 -10.27 -11.23
N PHE A 146 2.36 -8.96 -11.46
CA PHE A 146 3.31 -8.29 -12.34
C PHE A 146 4.75 -8.46 -11.85
N GLN A 147 5.01 -8.30 -10.54
CA GLN A 147 6.32 -8.53 -9.94
C GLN A 147 6.82 -9.96 -10.15
N TYR A 148 5.99 -10.97 -9.87
CA TYR A 148 6.36 -12.36 -10.07
C TYR A 148 6.71 -12.65 -11.53
N TYR A 149 5.88 -12.18 -12.46
CA TYR A 149 6.14 -12.33 -13.89
C TYR A 149 7.43 -11.64 -14.33
N SER A 150 7.65 -10.40 -13.88
CA SER A 150 8.86 -9.64 -14.19
C SER A 150 10.11 -10.36 -13.68
N TRP A 151 10.11 -10.84 -12.43
CA TRP A 151 11.26 -11.57 -11.87
C TRP A 151 11.49 -12.91 -12.56
N TRP A 152 10.43 -13.64 -12.90
CA TRP A 152 10.53 -14.88 -13.67
C TRP A 152 11.17 -14.64 -15.05
N SER A 153 10.75 -13.57 -15.72
CA SER A 153 11.31 -13.16 -17.01
C SER A 153 12.79 -12.81 -16.88
N SER A 154 13.14 -11.95 -15.92
CA SER A 154 14.53 -11.57 -15.66
C SER A 154 15.41 -12.78 -15.31
N TYR A 155 14.96 -13.67 -14.42
CA TYR A 155 15.67 -14.92 -14.10
C TYR A 155 15.90 -15.78 -15.34
N THR A 156 14.88 -15.93 -16.20
CA THR A 156 14.98 -16.72 -17.43
C THR A 156 16.00 -16.10 -18.40
N GLU A 157 16.01 -14.78 -18.53
CA GLU A 157 16.98 -14.04 -19.34
C GLU A 157 18.41 -14.21 -18.81
N ALA A 158 18.61 -14.14 -17.49
CA ALA A 158 19.90 -14.37 -16.87
C ALA A 158 20.42 -15.79 -17.15
N ILE A 159 19.59 -16.81 -17.02
CA ILE A 159 19.97 -18.20 -17.34
C ILE A 159 20.33 -18.34 -18.83
N ASN A 160 19.54 -17.74 -19.73
CA ASN A 160 19.84 -17.77 -21.16
C ASN A 160 21.17 -17.09 -21.48
N TYR A 161 21.45 -15.94 -20.85
CA TYR A 161 22.75 -15.27 -20.97
C TYR A 161 23.89 -16.16 -20.46
N LEU A 162 23.75 -16.78 -19.28
CA LEU A 162 24.79 -17.66 -18.71
C LEU A 162 25.10 -18.86 -19.61
N MET A 163 24.09 -19.39 -20.32
CA MET A 163 24.29 -20.46 -21.32
C MET A 163 25.13 -20.01 -22.51
N THR A 164 25.05 -18.73 -22.92
CA THR A 164 25.85 -18.21 -24.05
C THR A 164 27.31 -18.01 -23.70
N VAL A 165 27.61 -17.73 -22.43
CA VAL A 165 28.98 -17.41 -21.99
C VAL A 165 29.81 -18.71 -21.91
N PRO A 166 30.92 -18.82 -22.67
CA PRO A 166 31.71 -20.07 -22.72
C PRO A 166 32.24 -20.51 -21.36
N LYS A 167 32.60 -19.56 -20.49
CA LYS A 167 33.14 -19.82 -19.14
C LYS A 167 32.20 -20.74 -18.33
N TYR A 168 30.92 -20.37 -18.22
CA TYR A 168 29.95 -21.12 -17.39
C TYR A 168 29.55 -22.43 -18.04
N ARG A 169 29.45 -22.45 -19.37
CA ARG A 169 29.16 -23.68 -20.11
C ARG A 169 30.24 -24.73 -19.90
N ILE A 170 31.51 -24.35 -19.97
CA ILE A 170 32.63 -25.27 -19.72
C ILE A 170 32.58 -25.81 -18.29
N GLN A 171 32.39 -24.94 -17.30
CA GLN A 171 32.27 -25.35 -15.90
C GLN A 171 31.09 -26.32 -15.68
N ALA A 172 29.91 -25.99 -16.22
CA ALA A 172 28.73 -26.83 -16.12
C ALA A 172 28.91 -28.19 -16.79
N THR A 173 29.54 -28.25 -17.97
CA THR A 173 29.85 -29.53 -18.64
C THR A 173 30.86 -30.38 -17.87
N GLN A 174 31.86 -29.76 -17.23
CA GLN A 174 32.80 -30.48 -16.36
C GLN A 174 32.09 -31.09 -15.16
N LEU A 175 31.19 -30.34 -14.53
CA LEU A 175 30.39 -30.83 -13.42
C LEU A 175 29.43 -31.95 -13.85
N ALA A 176 28.78 -31.80 -15.01
CA ALA A 176 27.92 -32.83 -15.59
C ALA A 176 28.67 -34.15 -15.81
N LYS A 177 29.92 -34.08 -16.29
CA LYS A 177 30.80 -35.25 -16.44
C LYS A 177 31.16 -35.86 -15.09
N GLN A 178 31.50 -35.04 -14.09
CA GLN A 178 31.80 -35.51 -12.73
C GLN A 178 30.61 -36.23 -12.10
N GLN A 179 29.38 -35.76 -12.36
CA GLN A 179 28.14 -36.37 -11.88
C GLN A 179 27.71 -37.59 -12.71
N GLY A 180 28.43 -37.95 -13.78
CA GLY A 180 28.07 -39.07 -14.65
C GLY A 180 26.83 -38.85 -15.52
N LEU A 181 26.29 -37.63 -15.56
CA LEU A 181 25.04 -37.29 -16.26
C LEU A 181 25.20 -37.29 -17.79
N LEU A 182 26.43 -37.19 -18.29
CA LEU A 182 26.75 -37.19 -19.73
C LEU A 182 27.19 -38.57 -20.26
N ASN A 183 26.94 -39.65 -19.52
CA ASN A 183 27.39 -40.97 -19.94
C ASN A 183 26.56 -41.52 -21.12
N ARG A 184 27.26 -41.69 -22.24
CA ARG A 184 26.75 -42.26 -23.50
C ARG A 184 26.62 -43.78 -23.38
N THR A 185 25.68 -44.31 -22.61
CA THR A 185 25.26 -45.71 -22.81
C THR A 185 24.62 -45.79 -24.19
N LYS A 186 25.36 -46.35 -25.17
CA LYS A 186 24.88 -46.53 -26.54
C LYS A 186 23.63 -47.41 -26.53
N GLU A 187 22.45 -46.79 -26.58
CA GLU A 187 21.19 -47.49 -26.81
C GLU A 187 21.29 -48.20 -28.16
N LYS A 188 21.31 -49.54 -28.12
CA LYS A 188 21.27 -50.39 -29.31
C LYS A 188 19.85 -50.92 -29.47
N GLY A 189 19.19 -50.58 -30.59
CA GLY A 189 17.86 -51.10 -30.92
C GLY A 189 17.02 -50.12 -31.75
N LYS A 190 15.77 -50.49 -32.03
CA LYS A 190 14.78 -49.68 -32.77
C LYS A 190 14.43 -48.33 -32.09
N ASN A 191 14.72 -48.16 -30.80
CA ASN A 191 14.54 -46.92 -30.02
C ASN A 191 15.83 -46.10 -29.92
N ARG A 192 16.52 -45.85 -31.04
CA ARG A 192 17.71 -44.98 -31.04
C ARG A 192 17.26 -43.52 -31.10
N ARG A 193 17.45 -42.78 -30.00
CA ARG A 193 17.20 -41.33 -29.95
C ARG A 193 17.90 -40.59 -31.06
N SER A 194 17.24 -39.57 -31.61
CA SER A 194 17.80 -38.76 -32.68
C SER A 194 19.01 -37.97 -32.18
N LYS A 195 19.93 -37.60 -33.08
CA LYS A 195 21.11 -36.79 -32.70
C LYS A 195 20.70 -35.42 -32.13
N GLU A 196 19.55 -34.91 -32.57
CA GLU A 196 18.95 -33.67 -32.11
C GLU A 196 18.44 -33.81 -30.67
N GLU A 197 17.67 -34.86 -30.37
CA GLU A 197 17.16 -35.16 -29.01
C GLU A 197 18.30 -35.30 -28.00
N ILE A 198 19.37 -36.02 -28.36
CA ILE A 198 20.53 -36.18 -27.47
C ILE A 198 21.18 -34.82 -27.18
N ARG A 199 21.24 -33.94 -28.17
CA ARG A 199 21.81 -32.60 -28.00
C ARG A 199 20.91 -31.73 -27.11
N GLU A 200 19.60 -31.81 -27.28
CA GLU A 200 18.64 -31.09 -26.44
C GLU A 200 18.71 -31.55 -24.98
N GLU A 201 18.82 -32.86 -24.74
CA GLU A 201 19.03 -33.42 -23.40
C GLU A 201 20.33 -32.93 -22.77
N GLU A 202 21.44 -32.96 -23.51
CA GLU A 202 22.72 -32.42 -23.03
C GLU A 202 22.62 -30.92 -22.70
N GLU A 203 21.94 -30.14 -23.54
CA GLU A 203 21.69 -28.71 -23.32
C GLU A 203 20.78 -28.45 -22.11
N GLN A 204 19.78 -29.30 -21.86
CA GLN A 204 18.93 -29.25 -20.66
C GLN A 204 19.70 -29.59 -19.39
N ILE A 205 20.54 -30.63 -19.41
CA ILE A 205 21.40 -31.01 -18.28
C ILE A 205 22.33 -29.86 -17.90
N ILE A 206 22.98 -29.23 -18.90
CA ILE A 206 23.86 -28.09 -18.68
C ILE A 206 23.07 -26.91 -18.08
N ARG A 207 21.87 -26.64 -18.61
CA ARG A 207 20.98 -25.59 -18.11
C ARG A 207 20.60 -25.83 -16.65
N ASP A 208 20.26 -27.05 -16.28
CA ASP A 208 19.85 -27.39 -14.91
C ASP A 208 21.01 -27.34 -13.92
N ILE A 209 22.22 -27.70 -14.34
CA ILE A 209 23.43 -27.49 -13.54
C ILE A 209 23.66 -26.01 -13.27
N ILE A 210 23.52 -25.16 -14.29
CA ILE A 210 23.65 -23.70 -14.14
C ILE A 210 22.60 -23.16 -13.17
N LYS A 211 21.33 -23.57 -13.28
CA LYS A 211 20.26 -23.16 -12.36
C LYS A 211 20.55 -23.56 -10.90
N ASN A 212 21.13 -24.74 -10.69
CA ASN A 212 21.30 -25.31 -9.35
C ASN A 212 22.60 -24.89 -8.66
N LYS A 213 23.64 -24.54 -9.43
CA LYS A 213 24.99 -24.28 -8.90
C LYS A 213 25.39 -22.82 -8.95
N ILE A 214 24.80 -22.01 -9.82
CA ILE A 214 25.10 -20.59 -9.89
C ILE A 214 24.13 -19.85 -8.97
N ASP A 215 24.68 -19.24 -7.91
CA ASP A 215 23.92 -18.37 -7.01
C ASP A 215 23.74 -16.98 -7.67
N ILE A 216 22.62 -16.80 -8.35
CA ILE A 216 22.26 -15.53 -8.98
C ILE A 216 21.60 -14.63 -7.93
N LYS A 217 22.30 -13.55 -7.56
CA LYS A 217 21.84 -12.58 -6.56
C LYS A 217 21.17 -11.37 -7.20
N GLY A 218 20.33 -10.67 -6.42
CA GLY A 218 19.69 -9.43 -6.82
C GLY A 218 18.44 -9.62 -7.68
N GLY A 219 18.16 -8.69 -8.61
CA GLY A 219 16.93 -8.68 -9.43
C GLY A 219 16.78 -9.84 -10.43
N TYR A 220 17.78 -10.71 -10.51
CA TYR A 220 17.80 -11.90 -11.38
C TYR A 220 17.72 -13.21 -10.58
N GLN A 221 17.45 -13.15 -9.28
CA GLN A 221 17.31 -14.34 -8.44
C GLN A 221 16.07 -15.15 -8.85
N LYS A 222 16.13 -16.47 -8.61
CA LYS A 222 14.95 -17.35 -8.76
C LYS A 222 13.81 -16.81 -7.89
N PRO A 223 12.63 -16.50 -8.47
CA PRO A 223 11.53 -15.93 -7.70
C PRO A 223 10.98 -16.95 -6.70
N ASN A 224 10.96 -16.58 -5.42
CA ASN A 224 10.26 -17.33 -4.39
C ASN A 224 8.91 -16.70 -4.12
N ILE A 225 7.91 -17.55 -3.82
CA ILE A 225 6.55 -17.09 -3.52
C ILE A 225 6.53 -16.23 -2.25
N SER A 226 7.38 -16.55 -1.26
CA SER A 226 7.54 -15.77 -0.03
C SER A 226 8.02 -14.33 -0.26
N ASP A 227 8.72 -14.08 -1.38
CA ASP A 227 9.28 -12.77 -1.67
C ASP A 227 8.29 -11.82 -2.36
N ILE A 228 7.13 -12.33 -2.78
CA ILE A 228 6.04 -11.57 -3.41
C ILE A 228 5.46 -10.59 -2.39
N LEU A 229 5.11 -9.38 -2.85
CA LEU A 229 4.55 -8.31 -2.01
C LEU A 229 3.37 -8.77 -1.16
N LEU A 230 2.40 -9.47 -1.76
CA LEU A 230 1.25 -10.01 -1.04
C LEU A 230 1.66 -10.93 0.12
N CYS A 231 2.58 -11.86 -0.12
CA CYS A 231 3.07 -12.77 0.92
C CYS A 231 3.84 -12.02 2.01
N LYS A 232 4.65 -11.02 1.65
CA LYS A 232 5.33 -10.15 2.62
C LYS A 232 4.36 -9.40 3.52
N ILE A 233 3.28 -8.85 2.95
CA ILE A 233 2.25 -8.15 3.73
C ILE A 233 1.55 -9.11 4.70
N ILE A 234 1.24 -10.33 4.26
CA ILE A 234 0.59 -11.34 5.10
C ILE A 234 1.52 -11.81 6.23
N LEU A 235 2.80 -11.99 5.96
CA LEU A 235 3.78 -12.45 6.95
C LEU A 235 4.34 -11.32 7.83
N PHE A 236 4.16 -10.05 7.43
CA PHE A 236 4.69 -8.90 8.14
C PHE A 236 4.26 -8.83 9.61
N PRO A 237 2.98 -9.04 9.98
CA PRO A 237 2.58 -9.04 11.40
C PRO A 237 3.30 -10.12 12.21
N TYR A 238 3.50 -11.31 11.63
CA TYR A 238 4.23 -12.39 12.30
C TYR A 238 5.69 -12.01 12.52
N HIS A 239 6.38 -11.50 11.50
CA HIS A 239 7.77 -11.04 11.63
C HIS A 239 7.91 -9.86 12.60
N LEU A 240 6.94 -8.94 12.61
CA LEU A 240 6.93 -7.82 13.55
C LEU A 240 6.76 -8.31 14.99
N CYS A 241 5.83 -9.22 15.24
CA CYS A 241 5.62 -9.79 16.57
C CYS A 241 6.85 -10.56 17.07
N THR A 242 7.46 -11.41 16.23
CA THR A 242 8.67 -12.14 16.62
C THR A 242 9.85 -11.21 16.85
N TYR A 243 10.00 -10.17 16.04
CA TYR A 243 11.02 -9.13 16.22
C TYR A 243 10.84 -8.37 17.53
N VAL A 244 9.62 -7.91 17.83
CA VAL A 244 9.30 -7.22 19.09
C VAL A 244 9.53 -8.13 20.28
N ALA A 245 9.06 -9.38 20.23
CA ALA A 245 9.25 -10.36 21.29
C ALA A 245 10.75 -10.63 21.55
N TRP A 246 11.54 -10.78 20.48
CA TRP A 246 12.99 -10.96 20.59
C TRP A 246 13.65 -9.75 21.26
N HIS A 247 13.28 -8.52 20.86
CA HIS A 247 13.80 -7.29 21.47
C HIS A 247 13.37 -7.11 22.93
N CYS A 248 12.13 -7.42 23.28
CA CYS A 248 11.65 -7.39 24.65
C CYS A 248 12.40 -8.40 25.52
N SER A 249 12.61 -9.62 25.01
CA SER A 249 13.40 -10.65 25.68
C SER A 249 14.86 -10.22 25.86
N TRP A 250 15.47 -9.65 24.81
CA TRP A 250 16.84 -9.12 24.87
C TRP A 250 16.97 -8.01 25.92
N PHE A 251 16.06 -7.03 25.91
CA PHE A 251 16.05 -5.95 26.89
C PHE A 251 15.89 -6.48 28.32
N TYR A 252 14.99 -7.44 28.53
CA TYR A 252 14.80 -8.05 29.84
C TYR A 252 16.05 -8.81 30.30
N ARG A 253 16.64 -9.66 29.46
CA ARG A 253 17.82 -10.47 29.81
C ARG A 253 19.06 -9.63 30.10
N PHE A 254 19.37 -8.66 29.24
CA PHE A 254 20.64 -7.94 29.31
C PHE A 254 20.55 -6.60 30.03
N THR A 255 19.41 -5.89 29.98
CA THR A 255 19.26 -4.59 30.66
C THR A 255 18.67 -4.73 32.05
N VAL A 256 17.69 -5.61 32.25
CA VAL A 256 17.02 -5.77 33.56
C VAL A 256 17.73 -6.81 34.44
N ARG A 257 18.01 -8.00 33.90
CA ARG A 257 18.68 -9.08 34.65
C ARG A 257 20.20 -8.99 34.66
N GLY A 258 20.80 -8.23 33.74
CA GLY A 258 22.24 -8.06 33.65
C GLY A 258 23.00 -9.37 33.38
N GLU A 259 22.43 -10.29 32.60
CA GLU A 259 23.11 -11.53 32.20
C GLU A 259 24.35 -11.22 31.36
N GLU A 260 25.41 -12.02 31.47
CA GLU A 260 26.56 -11.92 30.58
C GLU A 260 26.18 -12.38 29.16
N TYR A 261 26.70 -11.71 28.13
CA TYR A 261 26.48 -12.11 26.75
C TYR A 261 27.10 -13.47 26.48
N GLY A 262 26.31 -14.42 25.98
CA GLY A 262 26.81 -15.66 25.40
C GLY A 262 27.47 -15.43 24.05
N ASP A 263 28.05 -16.49 23.48
CA ASP A 263 28.81 -16.37 22.23
C ASP A 263 27.91 -15.99 21.04
N GLU A 264 26.66 -16.47 21.00
CA GLU A 264 25.70 -16.08 19.96
C GLU A 264 25.31 -14.60 20.06
N GLU A 265 25.10 -14.10 21.27
CA GLU A 265 24.76 -12.69 21.49
C GLU A 265 25.95 -11.77 21.19
N ARG A 266 27.18 -12.19 21.51
CA ARG A 266 28.41 -11.50 21.10
C ARG A 266 28.53 -11.44 19.59
N LEU A 267 28.33 -12.56 18.89
CA LEU A 267 28.35 -12.62 17.42
C LEU A 267 27.27 -11.72 16.80
N TYR A 268 26.07 -11.65 17.39
CA TYR A 268 25.01 -10.75 16.95
C TYR A 268 25.44 -9.27 17.03
N ILE A 269 26.10 -8.86 18.13
CA ILE A 269 26.61 -7.50 18.32
C ILE A 269 27.72 -7.21 17.31
N ILE A 270 28.68 -8.12 17.15
CA ILE A 270 29.78 -8.02 16.17
C ILE A 270 29.23 -7.81 14.76
N ARG A 271 28.28 -8.66 14.34
CA ARG A 271 27.59 -8.54 13.05
C ARG A 271 26.94 -7.16 12.89
N ARG A 272 26.29 -6.65 13.95
CA ARG A 272 25.62 -5.34 13.94
C ARG A 272 26.62 -4.20 13.78
N TYR A 273 27.77 -4.25 14.44
CA TYR A 273 28.85 -3.27 14.26
C TYR A 273 29.42 -3.31 12.83
N MET A 274 29.60 -4.50 12.27
CA MET A 274 30.09 -4.70 10.90
C MET A 274 29.08 -4.31 9.81
N LYS A 275 27.81 -4.03 10.16
CA LYS A 275 26.73 -3.69 9.21
C LYS A 275 26.52 -4.76 8.12
N MET A 276 26.74 -6.03 8.48
CA MET A 276 26.53 -7.16 7.58
C MET A 276 25.12 -7.73 7.73
N SER A 277 24.54 -8.19 6.62
CA SER A 277 23.33 -9.03 6.67
C SER A 277 23.63 -10.38 7.33
N GLN A 278 22.60 -11.05 7.85
CA GLN A 278 22.75 -12.38 8.47
C GLN A 278 23.40 -13.38 7.51
N ALA A 279 22.92 -13.46 6.27
CA ALA A 279 23.44 -14.39 5.27
C ALA A 279 24.93 -14.13 4.92
N GLN A 280 25.35 -12.86 4.86
CA GLN A 280 26.76 -12.53 4.63
C GLN A 280 27.63 -12.94 5.82
N PHE A 281 27.13 -12.76 7.04
CA PHE A 281 27.87 -13.12 8.24
C PHE A 281 27.97 -14.64 8.40
N ASP A 282 26.89 -15.38 8.11
CA ASP A 282 26.87 -16.84 8.17
C ASP A 282 27.77 -17.48 7.09
N SER A 283 28.01 -16.78 5.97
CA SER A 283 28.95 -17.22 4.93
C SER A 283 30.42 -17.09 5.33
N LEU A 284 30.74 -16.38 6.42
CA LEU A 284 32.10 -16.28 6.92
C LEU A 284 32.56 -17.61 7.50
N ASP A 285 33.84 -17.93 7.29
CA ASP A 285 34.46 -19.12 7.85
C ASP A 285 34.29 -19.16 9.38
N ASN A 286 34.05 -20.36 9.92
CA ASN A 286 33.85 -20.56 11.35
C ASN A 286 35.09 -20.11 12.13
N GLY A 287 36.30 -20.37 11.60
CA GLY A 287 37.55 -19.95 12.22
C GLY A 287 37.68 -18.43 12.35
N LEU A 288 37.17 -17.68 11.37
CA LEU A 288 37.16 -16.21 11.41
C LEU A 288 36.15 -15.67 12.43
N ARG A 289 35.01 -16.33 12.62
CA ARG A 289 34.06 -15.96 13.68
C ARG A 289 34.66 -16.18 15.07
N ASP A 290 35.43 -17.25 15.25
CA ASP A 290 36.15 -17.51 16.49
C ASP A 290 37.25 -16.47 16.77
N THR A 291 37.93 -15.95 15.74
CA THR A 291 38.91 -14.87 15.95
C THR A 291 38.24 -13.58 16.40
N PHE A 292 37.06 -13.24 15.88
CA PHE A 292 36.31 -12.08 16.35
C PHE A 292 35.89 -12.18 17.82
N LEU A 293 35.53 -13.38 18.26
CA LEU A 293 35.25 -13.65 19.67
C LEU A 293 36.51 -13.51 20.53
N LYS A 294 37.66 -14.06 20.08
CA LYS A 294 38.94 -13.94 20.79
C LYS A 294 39.42 -12.49 20.91
N GLN A 295 39.19 -11.68 19.87
CA GLN A 295 39.52 -10.25 19.85
C GLN A 295 38.49 -9.37 20.57
N GLN A 296 37.44 -9.96 21.13
CA GLN A 296 36.39 -9.25 21.86
C GLN A 296 35.75 -8.10 21.08
N LEU A 297 35.50 -8.31 19.79
CA LEU A 297 34.96 -7.27 18.89
C LEU A 297 33.52 -6.86 19.20
N TRP A 298 32.85 -7.48 20.18
CA TRP A 298 31.55 -6.99 20.68
C TRP A 298 31.70 -5.74 21.56
N ILE A 299 32.92 -5.44 22.02
CA ILE A 299 33.27 -4.18 22.68
C ILE A 299 33.55 -3.15 21.59
N LYS A 300 32.88 -2.00 21.68
CA LYS A 300 32.89 -0.98 20.62
C LYS A 300 34.29 -0.44 20.32
N GLU A 301 35.10 -0.21 21.36
CA GLU A 301 36.47 0.29 21.24
C GLU A 301 37.38 -0.68 20.49
N ASN A 302 37.32 -1.98 20.83
CA ASN A 302 38.08 -3.03 20.15
C ASN A 302 37.67 -3.15 18.69
N TYR A 303 36.37 -3.04 18.40
CA TYR A 303 35.87 -3.04 17.03
C TYR A 303 36.35 -1.84 16.21
N GLU A 304 36.40 -0.65 16.81
CA GLU A 304 36.89 0.55 16.14
C GLU A 304 38.37 0.42 15.78
N ALA A 305 39.20 -0.06 16.72
CA ALA A 305 40.61 -0.35 16.47
C ALA A 305 40.79 -1.41 15.37
N TYR A 306 40.03 -2.51 15.41
CA TYR A 306 40.04 -3.53 14.37
C TYR A 306 39.63 -2.97 13.01
N ARG A 307 38.60 -2.11 12.95
CA ARG A 307 38.15 -1.49 11.70
C ARG A 307 39.24 -0.62 11.09
N GLU A 308 39.93 0.17 11.91
CA GLU A 308 41.05 1.01 11.45
C GLU A 308 42.20 0.18 10.90
N GLU A 309 42.59 -0.90 11.60
CA GLU A 309 43.62 -1.83 11.14
C GLU A 309 43.26 -2.45 9.78
N GLN A 310 42.01 -2.90 9.60
CA GLN A 310 41.53 -3.47 8.34
C GLN A 310 41.50 -2.44 7.20
N GLU A 311 41.13 -1.19 7.49
CA GLU A 311 41.17 -0.10 6.52
C GLU A 311 42.60 0.24 6.09
N GLU A 312 43.55 0.26 7.02
CA GLU A 312 44.97 0.48 6.74
C GLU A 312 45.58 -0.66 5.94
N GLU A 313 45.31 -1.91 6.32
CA GLU A 313 45.76 -3.10 5.60
C GLU A 313 45.22 -3.10 4.16
N MET A 314 43.94 -2.72 3.98
CA MET A 314 43.33 -2.58 2.67
C MET A 314 43.98 -1.44 1.86
N LYS A 315 44.25 -0.28 2.46
CA LYS A 315 44.98 0.82 1.81
C LYS A 315 46.38 0.40 1.37
N MET A 316 47.10 -0.33 2.22
CA MET A 316 48.44 -0.86 1.92
C MET A 316 48.38 -1.88 0.78
N LYS A 317 47.48 -2.88 0.83
CA LYS A 317 47.26 -3.84 -0.26
C LYS A 317 46.93 -3.14 -1.57
N MET A 318 46.10 -2.10 -1.53
CA MET A 318 45.84 -1.28 -2.69
C MET A 318 47.13 -0.64 -3.23
N ALA A 319 47.98 -0.08 -2.37
CA ALA A 319 49.21 0.62 -2.75
C ALA A 319 50.36 -0.31 -3.20
N THR A 320 50.47 -1.53 -2.68
CA THR A 320 51.59 -2.43 -2.96
C THR A 320 51.26 -3.43 -4.06
N ASP A 321 50.13 -4.13 -3.95
CA ASP A 321 49.78 -5.27 -4.80
C ASP A 321 49.35 -4.84 -6.22
N SER A 322 49.97 -5.47 -7.21
CA SER A 322 49.65 -5.31 -8.63
C SER A 322 48.20 -5.65 -8.98
N ARG A 323 47.59 -6.67 -8.32
CA ARG A 323 46.19 -7.08 -8.54
C ARG A 323 45.24 -5.97 -8.07
N TRP A 324 45.48 -5.43 -6.88
CA TRP A 324 44.66 -4.34 -6.34
C TRP A 324 44.88 -3.01 -7.07
N LYS A 325 46.08 -2.74 -7.61
CA LYS A 325 46.31 -1.62 -8.54
C LYS A 325 45.52 -1.76 -9.84
N ARG A 326 45.36 -2.99 -10.35
CA ARG A 326 44.50 -3.27 -11.52
C ARG A 326 43.02 -3.11 -11.16
N TYR A 327 42.58 -3.65 -10.02
CA TYR A 327 41.22 -3.48 -9.52
C TYR A 327 40.85 -2.01 -9.27
N ARG A 328 41.77 -1.19 -8.72
CA ARG A 328 41.56 0.25 -8.54
C ARG A 328 41.39 1.01 -9.85
N ARG A 329 42.14 0.61 -10.90
CA ARG A 329 42.00 1.14 -12.26
C ARG A 329 40.65 0.74 -12.85
N TRP A 330 40.26 -0.52 -12.68
CA TRP A 330 38.97 -1.04 -13.10
C TRP A 330 37.79 -0.36 -12.39
N MET A 331 37.86 -0.14 -11.08
CA MET A 331 36.81 0.61 -10.35
C MET A 331 36.69 2.06 -10.84
N ARG A 332 37.78 2.70 -11.29
CA ARG A 332 37.74 4.04 -11.89
C ARG A 332 37.15 4.07 -13.30
N SER A 333 37.24 2.98 -14.07
CA SER A 333 36.79 2.93 -15.46
C SER A 333 35.46 2.22 -15.69
N GLU A 334 35.13 1.19 -14.90
CA GLU A 334 34.06 0.22 -15.20
C GLU A 334 33.02 0.04 -14.07
N GLY A 335 33.37 0.25 -12.79
CA GLY A 335 32.44 0.30 -11.65
C GLY A 335 31.79 -1.04 -11.20
N PRO A 336 31.20 -1.09 -9.98
CA PRO A 336 30.75 -2.32 -9.32
C PRO A 336 29.42 -2.90 -9.84
N GLY A 337 28.88 -2.38 -10.95
CA GLY A 337 27.56 -2.77 -11.48
C GLY A 337 27.55 -3.99 -12.41
N ARG A 338 28.71 -4.60 -12.71
CA ARG A 338 28.77 -5.84 -13.51
C ARG A 338 28.86 -7.07 -12.63
N ILE A 339 28.11 -8.10 -13.01
CA ILE A 339 28.16 -9.45 -12.44
C ILE A 339 29.59 -9.98 -12.56
N THR A 340 30.29 -10.07 -11.44
CA THR A 340 31.64 -10.66 -11.34
C THR A 340 31.56 -11.92 -10.48
N PHE A 341 32.36 -12.92 -10.84
CA PHE A 341 32.47 -14.16 -10.05
C PHE A 341 33.37 -13.89 -8.84
N ALA A 342 33.02 -14.46 -7.69
CA ALA A 342 33.99 -14.67 -6.63
C ALA A 342 35.07 -15.61 -7.18
N ASP A 343 36.31 -15.11 -7.25
CA ASP A 343 37.48 -15.93 -7.51
C ASP A 343 37.86 -16.59 -6.18
N ASP A 344 37.59 -17.89 -6.04
CA ASP A 344 38.31 -18.74 -5.09
C ASP A 344 39.67 -19.16 -5.67
#